data_AF-A7LND1-F1
#
_entry.id   AF-A7LND1-F1
#
_cell.length_a   1.000
_cell.length_b   1.000
_cell.length_c   1.000
_cell.angle_alpha   90.00
_cell.angle_beta   90.00
_cell.angle_gamma   90.00
#
_symmetry.space_group_name_H-M   'P 1'
#
loop_
_entity.id
_entity.type
_entity.pdbx_description
1 polymer ?
#
loop_
_entity_poly.entity_id
_entity_poly.type
_entity_poly.pdbx_seq_one_letter_code
_entity_poly.pdbx_strand_id
1 'polypeptide(L)'
;MAIYLRRATLDDLQSVMTIIEQARAQLKEKGNPQWQDGHPFQKTMENDIKAGYNWVLIDNQKIVGTATLQLTPEQTYEEIKDGSWLK
;
A
#
# COMPACT_ATOMS: atom_id res chain seq x y z
N MET A 1 -17.40 -15.64 -10.96
CA MET A 1 -16.16 -15.25 -10.25
C MET A 1 -15.70 -13.93 -10.85
N ALA A 2 -15.37 -12.94 -10.02
CA ALA A 2 -15.04 -11.59 -10.47
C ALA A 2 -13.76 -11.12 -9.79
N ILE A 3 -12.89 -10.49 -10.58
CA ILE A 3 -11.70 -9.79 -10.11
C ILE A 3 -11.97 -8.30 -10.29
N TYR A 4 -11.87 -7.53 -9.20
CA TYR A 4 -12.14 -6.10 -9.25
C TYR A 4 -11.41 -5.34 -8.14
N LEU A 5 -11.26 -4.03 -8.35
CA LEU A 5 -10.76 -3.10 -7.34
C LEU A 5 -11.93 -2.37 -6.69
N ARG A 6 -11.84 -2.14 -5.38
CA ARG A 6 -12.72 -1.22 -4.66
C ARG A 6 -11.93 -0.47 -3.60
N ARG A 7 -12.44 0.67 -3.13
CA ARG A 7 -11.90 1.32 -1.94
C ARG A 7 -12.03 0.38 -0.75
N ALA A 8 -11.00 0.37 0.09
CA ALA A 8 -11.03 -0.32 1.35
C ALA A 8 -11.95 0.41 2.35
N THR A 9 -12.54 -0.35 3.27
CA THR A 9 -13.22 0.16 4.45
C THR A 9 -12.40 -0.17 5.70
N LEU A 10 -12.75 0.41 6.85
CA LEU A 10 -12.06 0.09 8.10
C LEU A 10 -12.18 -1.38 8.50
N ASP A 11 -13.23 -2.07 8.07
CA ASP A 11 -13.41 -3.51 8.30
C ASP A 11 -12.35 -4.34 7.54
N ASP A 12 -11.80 -3.81 6.45
CA ASP A 12 -10.75 -4.47 5.68
C ASP A 12 -9.35 -4.29 6.30
N LEU A 13 -9.17 -3.41 7.29
CA LEU A 13 -7.85 -3.01 7.81
C LEU A 13 -7.03 -4.21 8.28
N GLN A 14 -7.66 -5.17 8.95
CA GLN A 14 -6.95 -6.37 9.42
C GLN A 14 -6.43 -7.22 8.25
N SER A 15 -7.23 -7.39 7.19
CA SER A 15 -6.82 -8.14 5.99
C SER A 15 -5.73 -7.41 5.22
N VAL A 16 -5.83 -6.08 5.10
CA VAL A 16 -4.80 -5.22 4.50
C VAL A 16 -3.47 -5.38 5.26
N MET A 17 -3.49 -5.30 6.58
CA MET A 17 -2.28 -5.45 7.39
C MET A 17 -1.67 -6.86 7.28
N THR A 18 -2.48 -7.91 7.17
CA THR A 18 -1.97 -9.26 6.91
C THR A 18 -1.18 -9.32 5.60
N ILE A 19 -1.66 -8.67 4.53
CA ILE A 19 -0.95 -8.61 3.25
C ILE A 19 0.35 -7.81 3.38
N ILE A 20 0.32 -6.67 4.10
CA ILE A 20 1.51 -5.86 4.36
C ILE A 20 2.59 -6.67 5.10
N GLU A 21 2.24 -7.40 6.16
CA GLU A 21 3.23 -8.21 6.90
C GLU A 21 3.82 -9.33 6.05
N GLN A 22 3.00 -9.98 5.20
CA GLN A 22 3.49 -10.97 4.23
C GLN A 22 4.47 -10.35 3.24
N ALA A 23 4.16 -9.14 2.73
CA ALA A 23 5.05 -8.43 1.82
C ALA A 23 6.36 -8.01 2.50
N ARG A 24 6.32 -7.55 3.76
CA ARG A 24 7.54 -7.26 4.55
C ARG A 24 8.44 -8.47 4.70
N ALA A 25 7.86 -9.63 5.02
CA ALA A 25 8.61 -10.88 5.14
C ALA A 25 9.29 -11.25 3.80
N GLN A 26 8.57 -11.13 2.68
CA GLN A 26 9.12 -11.40 1.35
C GLN A 26 10.24 -10.41 0.96
N LEU A 27 10.11 -9.12 1.30
CA LEU A 27 11.16 -8.13 1.06
C LEU A 27 12.43 -8.48 1.85
N LYS A 28 12.25 -8.84 3.12
CA LYS A 28 13.36 -9.28 3.99
C LYS A 28 14.08 -10.50 3.44
N GLU A 29 13.34 -11.52 3.01
CA GLU A 29 13.90 -12.75 2.41
C GLU A 29 14.74 -12.44 1.16
N LYS A 30 14.32 -11.44 0.37
CA LYS A 30 15.03 -10.98 -0.83
C LYS A 30 16.18 -10.01 -0.53
N GLY A 31 16.49 -9.75 0.75
CA GLY A 31 17.53 -8.80 1.15
C GLY A 31 17.18 -7.33 0.87
N ASN A 32 15.90 -7.00 0.65
CA ASN A 32 15.46 -5.63 0.43
C ASN A 32 15.23 -4.94 1.80
N PRO A 33 15.91 -3.81 2.09
CA PRO A 33 15.79 -3.11 3.37
C PRO A 33 14.47 -2.35 3.55
N GLN A 34 13.64 -2.25 2.51
CA GLN A 34 12.36 -1.55 2.60
C GLN A 34 11.45 -2.19 3.65
N TRP A 35 10.75 -1.34 4.40
CA TRP A 35 9.70 -1.70 5.36
C TRP A 35 10.18 -2.48 6.59
N GLN A 36 11.49 -2.63 6.77
CA GLN A 36 12.08 -3.31 7.92
C GLN A 36 12.09 -2.43 9.19
N ASP A 37 11.77 -1.15 9.04
CA ASP A 37 11.54 -0.18 10.12
C ASP A 37 10.10 -0.22 10.68
N GLY A 38 9.23 -1.05 10.10
CA GLY A 38 7.82 -1.16 10.47
C GLY A 38 6.87 -0.33 9.60
N HIS A 39 7.37 0.47 8.65
CA HIS A 39 6.54 1.08 7.63
C HIS A 39 6.01 0.02 6.64
N PRO A 40 4.85 0.18 5.99
CA PRO A 40 3.78 1.11 6.37
C PRO A 40 3.13 0.65 7.67
N PHE A 41 2.96 1.55 8.64
CA PHE A 41 2.38 1.22 9.94
C PHE A 41 0.86 1.01 9.84
N GLN A 42 0.27 0.27 10.77
CA GLN A 42 -1.20 0.12 10.84
C GLN A 42 -1.91 1.49 10.86
N LYS A 43 -1.33 2.49 11.54
CA LYS A 43 -1.90 3.83 11.57
C LYS A 43 -1.87 4.53 10.21
N THR A 44 -0.82 4.31 9.43
CA THR A 44 -0.72 4.80 8.04
C THR A 44 -1.85 4.22 7.20
N MET A 45 -2.04 2.89 7.26
CA MET A 45 -3.10 2.23 6.51
C MET A 45 -4.50 2.67 6.96
N GLU A 46 -4.72 2.82 8.27
CA GLU A 46 -5.99 3.33 8.81
C GLU A 46 -6.30 4.74 8.28
N ASN A 47 -5.29 5.62 8.22
CA ASN A 47 -5.43 6.98 7.71
C ASN A 47 -5.72 6.98 6.20
N ASP A 48 -5.01 6.15 5.42
CA ASP A 48 -5.23 6.02 3.98
C ASP A 48 -6.64 5.51 3.65
N ILE A 49 -7.15 4.55 4.44
CA ILE A 49 -8.53 4.05 4.32
C ILE A 49 -9.53 5.18 4.62
N LYS A 50 -9.32 5.93 5.71
CA LYS A 50 -10.18 7.06 6.09
C LYS A 50 -10.17 8.19 5.06
N ALA A 51 -9.04 8.43 4.42
CA ALA A 51 -8.89 9.40 3.34
C ALA A 51 -9.47 8.89 2.00
N GLY A 52 -9.84 7.61 1.91
CA GLY A 52 -10.33 6.99 0.68
C GLY A 52 -9.24 6.75 -0.37
N TYR A 53 -7.97 6.73 0.05
CA TYR A 53 -6.81 6.47 -0.80
C TYR A 53 -6.47 4.99 -0.90
N ASN A 54 -6.81 4.17 0.10
CA ASN A 54 -6.53 2.75 0.04
C ASN A 54 -7.56 1.98 -0.82
N TRP A 55 -7.05 1.13 -1.70
CA TRP A 55 -7.81 0.23 -2.56
C TRP A 55 -7.42 -1.21 -2.25
N VAL A 56 -8.39 -2.11 -2.36
CA VAL A 56 -8.20 -3.56 -2.27
C VAL A 56 -8.53 -4.23 -3.58
N LEU A 57 -7.71 -5.21 -3.96
CA LEU A 57 -7.98 -6.14 -5.04
C LEU A 57 -8.76 -7.32 -4.49
N ILE A 58 -9.95 -7.52 -5.04
CA ILE A 58 -10.81 -8.65 -4.72
C ILE A 58 -10.66 -9.72 -5.80
N ASP A 59 -10.40 -10.95 -5.37
CA ASP A 59 -10.53 -12.16 -6.19
C ASP A 59 -11.34 -13.19 -5.41
N ASN A 60 -12.43 -13.70 -6.00
CA ASN A 60 -13.31 -14.69 -5.39
C ASN A 60 -13.77 -14.33 -3.97
N GLN A 61 -14.21 -13.08 -3.80
CA GLN A 61 -14.66 -12.49 -2.52
C GLN A 61 -13.56 -12.37 -1.44
N LYS A 62 -12.29 -12.61 -1.79
CA LYS A 62 -11.15 -12.44 -0.89
C LYS A 62 -10.34 -11.23 -1.28
N ILE A 63 -9.85 -10.50 -0.29
CA ILE A 63 -8.84 -9.47 -0.49
C ILE A 63 -7.50 -10.17 -0.73
N VAL A 64 -6.92 -9.95 -1.91
CA VAL A 64 -5.65 -10.57 -2.32
C VAL A 64 -4.54 -9.55 -2.59
N GLY A 65 -4.87 -8.25 -2.53
CA GLY A 65 -3.90 -7.18 -2.70
C GLY A 65 -4.42 -5.86 -2.16
N THR A 66 -3.51 -4.93 -1.92
CA THR A 66 -3.80 -3.57 -1.46
C THR A 66 -2.87 -2.57 -2.15
N ALA A 67 -3.36 -1.37 -2.42
CA ALA A 67 -2.57 -0.25 -2.93
C ALA A 67 -3.14 1.07 -2.42
N THR A 68 -2.28 2.03 -2.08
CA THR A 68 -2.68 3.40 -1.78
C THR A 68 -2.51 4.25 -3.04
N LEU A 69 -3.60 4.91 -3.47
CA LEU A 69 -3.62 5.87 -4.57
C LEU A 69 -4.01 7.24 -4.01
N GLN A 70 -3.00 8.05 -3.76
CA GLN A 70 -3.15 9.43 -3.36
C GLN A 70 -3.18 10.34 -4.60
N LEU A 71 -4.11 11.30 -4.64
CA LEU A 71 -4.22 12.30 -5.72
C LEU A 71 -3.65 13.67 -5.33
N THR A 72 -3.17 13.80 -4.09
CA THR A 72 -2.46 15.01 -3.64
C THR A 72 -0.98 14.94 -4.02
N PRO A 73 -0.38 16.07 -4.44
CA PRO A 73 1.05 16.14 -4.74
C PRO A 73 1.91 15.60 -3.59
N GLU A 74 2.97 14.91 -3.94
CA GLU A 74 3.96 14.39 -3.01
C GLU A 74 5.21 15.26 -3.11
N GLN A 75 5.63 15.87 -1.99
CA GLN A 75 6.71 16.86 -1.96
C GLN A 75 8.03 16.26 -2.48
N THR A 76 8.27 14.98 -2.20
CA THR A 76 9.48 14.29 -2.68
C THR A 76 9.55 14.13 -4.21
N TYR A 77 8.45 14.40 -4.94
CA TYR A 77 8.43 14.42 -6.40
C TYR A 77 8.65 15.81 -7.00
N GLU A 78 8.62 16.88 -6.20
CA GLU A 78 8.92 18.25 -6.66
C GLU A 78 10.41 18.39 -7.03
N GLU A 79 11.28 17.79 -6.22
CA GLU A 79 12.72 17.80 -6.41
C GLU A 79 13.27 16.37 -6.45
N ILE A 80 13.59 15.87 -7.66
CA ILE A 80 14.40 14.66 -7.77
C ILE A 80 15.83 14.99 -7.38
N LYS A 81 16.31 14.34 -6.32
CA LYS A 81 17.73 14.30 -5.97
C LYS A 81 18.39 13.13 -6.69
N ASP A 82 19.63 13.33 -7.13
CA ASP A 82 20.46 12.29 -7.75
C ASP A 82 19.87 11.65 -9.02
N GLY A 83 19.10 12.42 -9.79
CA GLY A 83 18.50 11.97 -11.05
C GLY A 83 17.78 13.10 -11.79
N SER A 84 17.05 12.73 -12.85
CA SER A 84 16.13 13.63 -13.54
C SER A 84 14.97 12.82 -14.12
N TRP A 85 13.79 13.43 -14.20
CA TRP A 85 12.68 12.82 -14.93
C TRP A 85 13.09 12.66 -16.40
N LEU A 86 12.89 11.45 -16.94
CA LEU A 86 13.01 11.24 -18.38
C LEU A 86 11.95 12.11 -19.07
N LYS A 87 12.39 12.95 -20.01
CA LYS A 87 11.50 13.77 -20.84
C LYS A 87 10.87 12.97 -21.96
#